data_AF-A0A848GAU9-F1
#
_entry.id   AF-A0A848GAU9-F1
#
_cell.length_a   1.000
_cell.length_b   1.000
_cell.length_c   1.000
_cell.angle_alpha   90.00
_cell.angle_beta   90.00
_cell.angle_gamma   90.00
#
_symmetry.space_group_name_H-M   'P 1'
#
loop_
_entity.id
_entity.type
_entity.pdbx_description
1 polymer ?
#
loop_
_entity_poly.entity_id
_entity_poly.type
_entity_poly.pdbx_seq_one_letter_code
_entity_poly.pdbx_strand_id
1 'polypeptide(L)'
;MRSVEAEALALVLEAGAVSVADVRSWADQYVISEPQPDGRILQLCTEANAASALSLLHELSEHRDIRTSTTLALRHLRRAWLAGSVSLRGAAGLLSRMANLGFTPNEEAEHQMSWFAENLALIDVKEFAPELEAKIKGEFDAFLAKYSV
;
A
#
# COMPACT_ATOMS: atom_id res chain seq x y z
N MET A 1 9.32 13.67 5.82
CA MET A 1 9.63 12.29 5.42
C MET A 1 8.88 11.27 6.27
N ARG A 2 8.91 11.41 7.61
CA ARG A 2 8.12 10.58 8.54
C ARG A 2 6.62 10.47 8.21
N SER A 3 5.94 11.59 7.98
CA SER A 3 4.48 11.60 7.71
C SER A 3 4.11 10.90 6.41
N VAL A 4 4.98 10.98 5.41
CA VAL A 4 4.81 10.32 4.11
C VAL A 4 4.96 8.81 4.24
N GLU A 5 5.99 8.34 4.95
CA GLU A 5 6.20 6.89 5.17
C GLU A 5 5.10 6.30 6.06
N ALA A 6 4.65 7.04 7.09
CA ALA A 6 3.54 6.63 7.94
C ALA A 6 2.24 6.44 7.14
N GLU A 7 1.91 7.37 6.23
CA GLU A 7 0.74 7.20 5.36
C GLU A 7 0.89 6.00 4.43
N ALA A 8 2.06 5.86 3.79
CA ALA A 8 2.32 4.75 2.88
C ALA A 8 2.11 3.41 3.60
N LEU A 9 2.68 3.28 4.81
CA LEU A 9 2.53 2.11 5.67
C LEU A 9 1.07 1.90 6.10
N ALA A 10 0.31 2.95 6.39
CA ALA A 10 -1.11 2.81 6.72
C ALA A 10 -1.89 2.17 5.57
N LEU A 11 -1.72 2.69 4.35
CA LEU A 11 -2.39 2.18 3.14
C LEU A 11 -2.06 0.70 2.90
N VAL A 12 -0.78 0.32 3.01
CA VAL A 12 -0.36 -1.06 2.73
C VAL A 12 -0.61 -2.02 3.89
N LEU A 13 -0.65 -1.56 5.14
CA LEU A 13 -0.99 -2.36 6.30
C LEU A 13 -2.48 -2.73 6.28
N GLU A 14 -3.35 -1.79 5.94
CA GLU A 14 -4.79 -2.03 5.81
C GLU A 14 -5.10 -3.10 4.75
N ALA A 15 -4.29 -3.16 3.69
CA ALA A 15 -4.40 -4.19 2.65
C ALA A 15 -3.67 -5.51 2.97
N GLY A 16 -2.95 -5.59 4.08
CA GLY A 16 -2.13 -6.77 4.42
C GLY A 16 -0.91 -6.96 3.52
N ALA A 17 -0.51 -5.95 2.75
CA ALA A 17 0.73 -5.99 1.96
C ALA A 17 1.98 -5.83 2.85
N VAL A 18 1.84 -5.24 4.03
CA VAL A 18 2.85 -5.26 5.10
C VAL A 18 2.22 -5.74 6.40
N SER A 19 3.06 -6.27 7.30
CA SER A 19 2.66 -6.73 8.62
C SER A 19 2.87 -5.66 9.69
N VAL A 20 2.26 -5.84 10.86
CA VAL A 20 2.57 -5.02 12.06
C VAL A 20 4.06 -5.11 12.41
N ALA A 21 4.70 -6.27 12.18
CA ALA A 21 6.14 -6.42 12.42
C ALA A 21 6.99 -5.54 11.51
N ASP A 22 6.59 -5.34 10.25
CA ASP A 22 7.27 -4.43 9.32
C ASP A 22 7.13 -2.98 9.77
N VAL A 23 5.94 -2.58 10.22
CA VAL A 23 5.68 -1.25 10.79
C VAL A 23 6.52 -0.99 12.04
N ARG A 24 6.63 -2.00 12.92
CA ARG A 24 7.51 -1.92 14.10
C ARG A 24 8.98 -1.77 13.71
N SER A 25 9.44 -2.56 12.76
CA SER A 25 10.82 -2.48 12.25
C SER A 25 11.14 -1.09 11.70
N TRP A 26 10.21 -0.48 10.96
CA TRP A 26 10.32 0.91 10.54
C TRP A 26 10.39 1.89 11.72
N ALA A 27 9.50 1.75 12.70
CA ALA A 27 9.48 2.59 13.89
C ALA A 27 10.79 2.48 14.70
N ASP A 28 11.32 1.27 14.87
CA ASP A 28 12.59 1.01 15.56
C ASP A 28 13.77 1.71 14.85
N GLN A 29 13.84 1.60 13.51
CA GLN A 29 14.86 2.32 12.72
C GLN A 29 14.75 3.83 12.88
N TYR A 30 13.52 4.36 12.94
CA TYR A 30 13.27 5.78 13.15
C TYR A 30 13.74 6.24 14.53
N VAL A 31 13.41 5.48 15.60
CA VAL A 31 13.83 5.77 16.97
C VAL A 31 15.36 5.78 17.11
N ILE A 32 16.06 4.85 16.44
CA ILE A 32 17.53 4.78 16.49
C ILE A 32 18.17 6.00 15.82
N SER A 33 17.53 6.54 14.78
CA SER A 33 18.10 7.63 13.97
C SER A 33 17.77 9.04 14.48
N GLU A 34 16.89 9.17 15.48
CA GLU A 34 16.36 10.47 15.92
C GLU A 34 16.65 10.69 17.41
N PRO A 35 17.25 11.84 17.79
CA PRO A 35 17.64 12.11 19.18
C PRO A 35 16.46 12.35 20.12
N GLN A 36 15.29 12.74 19.59
CA GLN A 36 14.04 12.93 20.34
C GLN A 36 12.86 12.37 19.54
N PRO A 37 12.62 11.05 19.59
CA PRO A 37 11.54 10.42 18.85
C PRO A 37 10.17 10.83 19.39
N ASP A 38 9.21 10.95 18.48
CA ASP A 38 7.80 11.21 18.79
C ASP A 38 7.21 10.06 19.62
N GLY A 39 6.43 10.39 20.66
CA GLY A 39 5.83 9.40 21.55
C GLY A 39 4.96 8.37 20.81
N ARG A 40 4.32 8.76 19.71
CA ARG A 40 3.52 7.85 18.87
C ARG A 40 4.39 6.83 18.13
N ILE A 41 5.61 7.19 17.73
CA ILE A 41 6.56 6.26 17.11
C ILE A 41 7.09 5.27 18.14
N LEU A 42 7.40 5.75 19.35
CA LEU A 42 7.78 4.87 20.46
C LEU A 42 6.67 3.87 20.78
N GLN A 43 5.41 4.31 20.72
CA GLN A 43 4.26 3.41 20.90
C GLN A 43 4.20 2.34 19.79
N LEU A 44 4.41 2.73 18.53
CA LEU A 44 4.45 1.80 17.39
C LEU A 44 5.47 0.68 17.58
N CYS A 45 6.64 0.93 18.17
CA CYS A 45 7.66 -0.10 18.43
C CYS A 45 7.15 -1.29 19.27
N THR A 46 6.15 -1.05 20.12
CA THR A 46 5.58 -2.04 21.05
C THR A 46 4.23 -2.57 20.63
N GLU A 47 3.64 -2.00 19.58
CA GLU A 47 2.27 -2.31 19.17
C GLU A 47 2.17 -3.73 18.58
N ALA A 48 1.10 -4.45 18.90
CA ALA A 48 0.87 -5.81 18.42
C ALA A 48 -0.41 -5.92 17.57
N ASN A 49 -1.29 -4.92 17.65
CA ASN A 49 -2.58 -4.93 16.99
C ASN A 49 -2.55 -4.05 15.74
N ALA A 50 -3.04 -4.59 14.60
CA ALA A 50 -3.07 -3.87 13.33
C ALA A 50 -3.96 -2.61 13.37
N ALA A 51 -5.11 -2.65 14.04
CA ALA A 51 -5.99 -1.49 14.14
C ALA A 51 -5.38 -0.36 14.98
N SER A 52 -4.71 -0.69 16.08
CA SER A 52 -3.97 0.30 16.88
C SER A 52 -2.80 0.90 16.09
N ALA A 53 -2.03 0.05 15.39
CA ALA A 53 -0.95 0.51 14.52
C ALA A 53 -1.46 1.44 13.41
N LEU A 54 -2.59 1.10 12.76
CA LEU A 54 -3.23 1.94 11.75
C LEU A 54 -3.63 3.31 12.33
N SER A 55 -4.25 3.35 13.52
CA SER A 55 -4.61 4.61 14.18
C SER A 55 -3.39 5.52 14.37
N LEU A 56 -2.29 4.96 14.91
CA LEU A 56 -1.06 5.70 15.13
C LEU A 56 -0.41 6.17 13.83
N LEU A 57 -0.46 5.35 12.77
CA LEU A 57 0.08 5.72 11.46
C LEU A 57 -0.71 6.89 10.83
N HIS A 58 -2.04 6.88 10.95
CA HIS A 58 -2.87 7.99 10.49
C HIS A 58 -2.64 9.28 11.30
N GLU A 59 -2.43 9.18 12.60
CA GLU A 59 -2.06 10.34 13.42
C GLU A 59 -0.68 10.90 13.04
N LEU A 60 0.25 10.03 12.63
CA LEU A 60 1.59 10.43 12.19
C LEU A 60 1.61 11.02 10.78
N SER A 61 0.55 10.86 10.00
CA SER A 61 0.47 11.27 8.60
C SER A 61 -0.12 12.67 8.35
N GLU A 62 -0.18 13.49 9.40
CA GLU A 62 -0.54 14.91 9.30
C GLU A 62 0.40 15.65 8.31
N HIS A 63 -0.19 16.52 7.47
CA HIS A 63 0.51 17.33 6.46
C HIS A 63 1.32 16.52 5.42
N ARG A 64 0.79 15.37 5.00
CA ARG A 64 1.40 14.49 4.00
C ARG A 64 1.33 15.02 2.57
N ASP A 65 2.36 14.66 1.80
CA ASP A 65 2.34 14.70 0.34
C ASP A 65 1.71 13.41 -0.18
N ILE A 66 0.47 13.51 -0.68
CA ILE A 66 -0.32 12.39 -1.19
C ILE A 66 0.43 11.65 -2.30
N ARG A 67 1.08 12.37 -3.23
CA ARG A 67 1.76 11.75 -4.38
C ARG A 67 2.96 10.95 -3.92
N THR A 68 3.80 11.53 -3.07
CA THR A 68 4.99 10.82 -2.55
C THR A 68 4.57 9.63 -1.68
N SER A 69 3.51 9.76 -0.88
CA SER A 69 2.98 8.67 -0.05
C SER A 69 2.44 7.53 -0.93
N THR A 70 1.76 7.87 -2.02
CA THR A 70 1.24 6.92 -3.01
C THR A 70 2.38 6.13 -3.66
N THR A 71 3.43 6.79 -4.14
CA THR A 71 4.59 6.11 -4.73
C THR A 71 5.25 5.15 -3.74
N LEU A 72 5.39 5.55 -2.47
CA LEU A 72 5.94 4.68 -1.42
C LEU A 72 5.04 3.48 -1.11
N ALA A 73 3.71 3.68 -1.05
CA ALA A 73 2.75 2.60 -0.90
C ALA A 73 2.87 1.60 -2.06
N LEU A 74 2.96 2.08 -3.30
CA LEU A 74 3.16 1.23 -4.49
C LEU A 74 4.49 0.47 -4.44
N ARG A 75 5.54 1.05 -3.85
CA ARG A 75 6.83 0.37 -3.63
C ARG A 75 6.72 -0.77 -2.63
N HIS A 76 6.03 -0.56 -1.51
CA HIS A 76 5.75 -1.62 -0.53
C HIS A 76 4.87 -2.72 -1.13
N LEU A 77 3.82 -2.34 -1.86
CA LEU A 77 2.94 -3.27 -2.56
C LEU A 77 3.71 -4.11 -3.59
N ARG A 78 4.61 -3.50 -4.37
CA ARG A 78 5.45 -4.22 -5.33
C ARG A 78 6.38 -5.22 -4.66
N ARG A 79 6.98 -4.87 -3.52
CA ARG A 79 7.82 -5.79 -2.74
C ARG A 79 7.00 -6.99 -2.26
N ALA A 80 5.83 -6.75 -1.69
CA ALA A 80 4.91 -7.78 -1.22
C ALA A 80 4.46 -8.70 -2.37
N TRP A 81 4.12 -8.11 -3.50
CA TRP A 81 3.72 -8.82 -4.71
C TRP A 81 4.83 -9.74 -5.25
N LEU A 82 6.05 -9.23 -5.38
CA LEU A 82 7.21 -10.03 -5.83
C LEU A 82 7.58 -11.14 -4.83
N ALA A 83 7.35 -10.92 -3.54
CA ALA A 83 7.56 -11.92 -2.50
C ALA A 83 6.42 -12.96 -2.42
N GLY A 84 5.31 -12.75 -3.14
CA GLY A 84 4.13 -13.62 -3.09
C GLY A 84 3.34 -13.52 -1.78
N SER A 85 3.54 -12.46 -0.99
CA SER A 85 2.82 -12.26 0.29
C SER A 85 1.41 -11.69 0.10
N VAL A 86 1.10 -11.17 -1.10
CA VAL A 86 -0.23 -10.66 -1.47
C VAL A 86 -0.73 -11.32 -2.75
N SER A 87 -2.03 -11.61 -2.81
CA SER A 87 -2.67 -12.13 -4.01
C SER A 87 -3.00 -11.02 -5.01
N LEU A 88 -3.17 -11.37 -6.29
CA LEU A 88 -3.53 -10.40 -7.33
C LEU A 88 -4.83 -9.65 -6.99
N ARG A 89 -5.85 -10.37 -6.50
CA ARG A 89 -7.13 -9.78 -6.07
C ARG A 89 -6.97 -8.85 -4.87
N GLY A 90 -6.18 -9.25 -3.87
CA GLY A 90 -5.91 -8.41 -2.70
C GLY A 90 -5.17 -7.11 -3.09
N ALA A 91 -4.17 -7.24 -3.95
CA ALA A 91 -3.37 -6.12 -4.43
C ALA A 91 -4.18 -5.17 -5.34
N ALA A 92 -4.96 -5.70 -6.28
CA ALA A 92 -5.87 -4.91 -7.11
C ALA A 92 -6.96 -4.22 -6.28
N GLY A 93 -7.50 -4.90 -5.26
CA GLY A 93 -8.45 -4.31 -4.32
C GLY A 93 -7.86 -3.13 -3.54
N LEU A 94 -6.59 -3.20 -3.16
CA LEU A 94 -5.88 -2.05 -2.58
C LEU A 94 -5.75 -0.90 -3.57
N LEU A 95 -5.31 -1.17 -4.80
CA LEU A 95 -5.19 -0.12 -5.83
C LEU A 95 -6.52 0.60 -6.07
N SER A 96 -7.62 -0.14 -6.17
CA SER A 96 -8.95 0.46 -6.34
C SER A 96 -9.36 1.32 -5.13
N ARG A 97 -9.10 0.87 -3.89
CA ARG A 97 -9.36 1.71 -2.70
C ARG A 97 -8.50 2.97 -2.68
N MET A 98 -7.22 2.86 -3.01
CA MET A 98 -6.32 4.01 -3.12
C MET A 98 -6.85 5.01 -4.15
N ALA A 99 -7.28 4.55 -5.33
CA ALA A 99 -7.87 5.41 -6.36
C ALA A 99 -9.12 6.14 -5.84
N ASN A 100 -10.04 5.43 -5.20
CA ASN A 100 -11.26 6.02 -4.62
C ASN A 100 -10.99 7.07 -3.53
N LEU A 101 -9.85 6.95 -2.83
CA LEU A 101 -9.42 7.89 -1.80
C LEU A 101 -8.52 9.01 -2.34
N GLY A 102 -8.26 9.05 -3.65
CA GLY A 102 -7.39 10.04 -4.29
C GLY A 102 -5.88 9.81 -4.12
N PHE A 103 -5.47 8.62 -3.66
CA PHE A 103 -4.06 8.21 -3.59
C PHE A 103 -3.60 7.68 -4.95
N THR A 104 -3.42 8.60 -5.90
CA THR A 104 -3.03 8.28 -7.27
C THR A 104 -1.76 9.04 -7.65
N PRO A 105 -0.82 8.40 -8.38
CA PRO A 105 0.35 9.12 -8.89
C PRO A 105 -0.04 10.24 -9.86
N ASN A 106 -1.01 9.95 -10.74
CA ASN A 106 -1.61 10.81 -11.75
C ASN A 106 -2.94 10.22 -12.25
N GLU A 107 -3.67 10.97 -13.07
CA GLU A 107 -4.97 10.56 -13.64
C GLU A 107 -4.90 9.26 -14.46
N GLU A 108 -3.83 9.06 -15.23
CA GLU A 108 -3.64 7.83 -16.01
C GLU A 108 -3.53 6.60 -15.08
N ALA A 109 -2.81 6.74 -13.97
CA ALA A 109 -2.67 5.67 -12.99
C ALA A 109 -3.98 5.41 -12.25
N GLU A 110 -4.78 6.43 -11.97
CA GLU A 110 -6.09 6.30 -11.32
C GLU A 110 -7.01 5.35 -12.09
N HIS A 111 -7.13 5.56 -13.41
CA HIS A 111 -7.94 4.69 -14.26
C HIS A 111 -7.43 3.24 -14.26
N GLN A 112 -6.11 3.04 -14.36
CA GLN A 112 -5.52 1.70 -14.35
C GLN A 112 -5.72 1.00 -12.98
N MET A 113 -5.61 1.74 -11.88
CA MET A 113 -5.79 1.23 -10.52
C MET A 113 -7.20 0.67 -10.29
N SER A 114 -8.24 1.37 -10.74
CA SER A 114 -9.63 0.88 -10.68
C SER A 114 -9.89 -0.26 -11.65
N TRP A 115 -9.34 -0.17 -12.87
CA TRP A 115 -9.52 -1.16 -13.93
C TRP A 115 -9.13 -2.58 -13.50
N PHE A 116 -8.03 -2.75 -12.75
CA PHE A 116 -7.59 -4.08 -12.31
C PHE A 116 -8.65 -4.79 -11.45
N ALA A 117 -9.21 -4.10 -10.45
CA ALA A 117 -10.19 -4.69 -9.54
C ALA A 117 -11.50 -5.00 -10.26
N GLU A 118 -11.96 -4.09 -11.13
CA GLU A 118 -13.18 -4.26 -11.92
C GLU A 118 -13.10 -5.48 -12.84
N ASN A 119 -12.00 -5.63 -13.59
CA ASN A 119 -11.85 -6.74 -14.53
C ASN A 119 -11.70 -8.09 -13.83
N LEU A 120 -11.01 -8.13 -12.68
CA LEU A 120 -10.94 -9.35 -11.87
C LEU A 120 -12.32 -9.75 -11.33
N ALA A 121 -13.14 -8.80 -10.91
CA ALA A 121 -14.51 -9.07 -10.48
C ALA A 121 -15.37 -9.66 -11.62
N LEU A 122 -15.20 -9.16 -12.85
CA LEU A 122 -15.88 -9.67 -14.04
C LEU A 122 -15.44 -11.10 -14.43
N ILE A 123 -14.17 -11.45 -14.22
CA ILE A 123 -13.68 -12.83 -14.35
C ILE A 123 -14.33 -13.73 -13.29
N ASP A 124 -14.40 -13.26 -12.03
CA ASP A 124 -14.96 -14.04 -10.91
C ASP A 124 -16.44 -14.38 -11.12
N VAL A 125 -17.21 -13.51 -11.78
CA VAL A 125 -18.62 -13.78 -12.18
C VAL A 125 -18.76 -14.49 -13.53
N LYS A 126 -17.65 -14.95 -14.12
CA LYS A 126 -17.57 -15.66 -15.41
C LYS A 126 -18.08 -14.87 -16.61
N GLU A 127 -18.07 -13.54 -16.53
CA GLU A 127 -18.36 -12.67 -17.67
C GLU A 127 -17.17 -12.56 -18.62
N PHE A 128 -15.95 -12.79 -18.12
CA PHE A 128 -14.74 -12.91 -18.93
C PHE A 128 -14.06 -14.28 -18.83
N ALA A 129 -13.28 -14.57 -19.88
CA ALA A 129 -12.52 -15.81 -20.00
C ALA A 129 -11.34 -15.82 -18.99
N PRO A 130 -11.08 -16.93 -18.27
CA PRO A 130 -9.99 -17.03 -17.30
C PRO A 130 -8.60 -16.71 -17.88
N GLU A 131 -8.43 -16.87 -19.20
CA GLU A 131 -7.21 -16.53 -19.93
C GLU A 131 -6.87 -15.04 -19.85
N LEU A 132 -7.86 -14.19 -19.56
CA LEU A 132 -7.66 -12.76 -19.32
C LEU A 132 -6.88 -12.49 -18.02
N GLU A 133 -6.95 -13.38 -17.02
CA GLU A 133 -6.25 -13.21 -15.73
C GLU A 133 -4.72 -13.17 -15.92
N ALA A 134 -4.17 -13.95 -16.86
CA ALA A 134 -2.75 -13.93 -17.17
C ALA A 134 -2.31 -12.59 -17.79
N LYS A 135 -3.15 -12.01 -18.66
CA LYS A 135 -2.90 -10.68 -19.24
C LYS A 135 -2.98 -9.59 -18.18
N ILE A 136 -4.01 -9.62 -17.33
CA ILE A 136 -4.17 -8.69 -16.20
C ILE A 136 -2.95 -8.75 -15.29
N LYS A 137 -2.46 -9.95 -14.96
CA LYS A 137 -1.25 -10.12 -14.14
C LYS A 137 -0.02 -9.47 -14.78
N GLY A 138 0.17 -9.62 -16.09
CA GLY A 138 1.28 -8.97 -16.80
C GLY A 138 1.18 -7.45 -16.82
N GLU A 139 -0.02 -6.91 -17.01
CA GLU A 139 -0.26 -5.46 -16.95
C GLU A 139 -0.09 -4.90 -15.53
N PHE A 140 -0.48 -5.66 -14.52
CA PHE A 140 -0.30 -5.33 -13.11
C PHE A 140 1.20 -5.24 -12.73
N ASP A 141 2.01 -6.20 -13.18
CA ASP A 141 3.47 -6.16 -13.01
C ASP A 141 4.08 -4.91 -13.64
N ALA A 142 3.69 -4.60 -14.88
CA ALA A 142 4.17 -3.42 -15.60
C ALA A 142 3.73 -2.11 -14.91
N PHE A 143 2.50 -2.05 -14.41
CA PHE A 143 1.98 -0.92 -13.64
C PHE A 143 2.83 -0.67 -12.39
N LEU A 144 3.03 -1.70 -11.56
CA LEU A 144 3.81 -1.57 -10.34
C LEU A 144 5.26 -1.20 -10.66
N ALA A 145 5.86 -1.79 -11.68
CA ALA A 145 7.22 -1.43 -12.08
C ALA A 145 7.37 0.03 -12.51
N LYS A 146 6.35 0.60 -13.17
CA LYS A 146 6.33 1.98 -13.66
C LYS A 146 6.14 3.00 -12.52
N TYR A 147 5.22 2.73 -11.59
CA TYR A 147 4.79 3.72 -10.60
C TYR A 147 5.38 3.53 -9.19
N SER A 148 6.21 2.51 -8.97
CA SER A 148 6.88 2.26 -7.68
C SER A 148 8.29 2.87 -7.54
N VAL A 149 8.72 3.68 -8.52
CA VAL A 149 10.11 4.17 -8.63
C VAL A 149 10.32 5.38 -7.73
#